data_AF-A0A9X9AB74-F1
#
_entry.id   AF-A0A9X9AB74-F1
#
_cell.length_a   1.000
_cell.length_b   1.000
_cell.length_c   1.000
_cell.angle_alpha   90.00
_cell.angle_beta   90.00
_cell.angle_gamma   90.00
#
_symmetry.space_group_name_H-M   'P 1'
#
loop_
_entity.id
_entity.type
_entity.pdbx_description
1 polymer ?
#
loop_
_entity_poly.entity_id
_entity_poly.type
_entity_poly.pdbx_seq_one_letter_code
_entity_poly.pdbx_strand_id
1 'polypeptide(L)'
;GWFFFIRNDKQDKLFTIGALIYGLWVGGMACFAFALYYENTGIWWIPAFGGLLFVISDFIIGVTDIGGRKLKYEPLWIWFTYVAAQMCIVYVGL
;
A
#
# COMPACT_ATOMS: atom_id res chain seq x y z
N GLY A 1 -7.74 2.77 10.06
CA GLY A 1 -7.20 3.81 9.15
C GLY A 1 -8.28 4.56 8.41
N TRP A 2 -9.06 3.86 7.59
CA TRP A 2 -10.05 4.41 6.64
C TRP A 2 -10.90 5.59 7.12
N PHE A 3 -11.64 5.41 8.22
CA PHE A 3 -12.58 6.43 8.75
C PHE A 3 -11.91 7.73 9.20
N PHE A 4 -10.62 7.69 9.54
CA PHE A 4 -9.92 8.83 10.14
C PHE A 4 -9.06 9.61 9.13
N PHE A 5 -8.52 8.90 8.14
CA PHE A 5 -7.52 9.46 7.23
C PHE A 5 -8.00 9.62 5.78
N ILE A 6 -8.97 8.81 5.34
CA ILE A 6 -9.35 8.73 3.92
C ILE A 6 -10.79 9.17 3.68
N ARG A 7 -11.71 8.93 4.63
CA ARG A 7 -13.11 9.33 4.47
C ARG A 7 -13.24 10.85 4.38
N ASN A 8 -13.56 11.34 3.19
CA ASN A 8 -13.79 12.74 2.89
C ASN A 8 -15.16 12.90 2.24
N ASP A 9 -16.12 13.48 2.96
CA ASP A 9 -17.49 13.65 2.49
C ASP A 9 -17.62 14.66 1.32
N LYS A 10 -16.53 15.38 0.98
CA LYS A 10 -16.45 16.31 -0.15
C LYS A 10 -15.94 15.68 -1.44
N GLN A 11 -15.39 14.46 -1.39
CA GLN A 11 -14.89 13.77 -2.56
C GLN A 11 -15.95 12.85 -3.16
N ASP A 12 -15.84 12.59 -4.47
CA ASP A 12 -16.74 11.70 -5.17
C ASP A 12 -16.75 10.31 -4.54
N LYS A 13 -17.95 9.86 -4.16
CA LYS A 13 -18.17 8.57 -3.49
C LYS A 13 -17.63 7.40 -4.31
N LEU A 14 -17.62 7.51 -5.64
CA LEU A 14 -17.08 6.49 -6.54
C LEU A 14 -15.58 6.29 -6.35
N PHE A 15 -14.81 7.39 -6.28
CA PHE A 15 -13.36 7.35 -6.05
C PHE A 15 -13.02 6.84 -4.66
N THR A 16 -13.79 7.28 -3.66
CA THR A 16 -13.64 6.81 -2.27
C THR A 16 -13.91 5.30 -2.15
N ILE A 17 -14.96 4.78 -2.78
CA ILE A 17 -15.25 3.34 -2.77
C ILE A 17 -14.20 2.57 -3.58
N GLY A 18 -13.77 3.10 -4.73
CA GLY A 18 -12.72 2.50 -5.55
C GLY A 18 -11.43 2.31 -4.79
N ALA A 19 -10.98 3.34 -4.06
CA ALA A 19 -9.79 3.25 -3.22
C ALA A 19 -9.94 2.31 -2.02
N LEU A 20 -11.15 2.14 -1.48
CA LEU A 20 -11.40 1.14 -0.43
C LEU A 20 -11.22 -0.27 -0.97
N ILE A 21 -11.85 -0.57 -2.10
CA ILE A 21 -11.78 -1.88 -2.75
C ILE A 21 -10.33 -2.19 -3.14
N TYR A 22 -9.66 -1.21 -3.74
CA TYR A 22 -8.25 -1.34 -4.11
C TYR A 22 -7.34 -1.55 -2.89
N GLY A 23 -7.52 -0.77 -1.82
CA GLY A 23 -6.75 -0.93 -0.58
C GLY A 23 -6.98 -2.28 0.09
N LEU A 24 -8.21 -2.81 0.06
CA LEU A 24 -8.51 -4.16 0.55
C LEU A 24 -7.86 -5.24 -0.31
N TRP A 25 -7.86 -5.05 -1.63
CA TRP A 25 -7.21 -5.96 -2.58
C TRP A 25 -5.69 -6.04 -2.31
N VAL A 26 -5.02 -4.89 -2.31
CA VAL A 26 -3.57 -4.79 -2.08
C VAL A 26 -3.22 -5.25 -0.67
N GLY A 27 -4.00 -4.88 0.34
CA GLY A 27 -3.85 -5.35 1.71
C GLY A 27 -4.00 -6.87 1.83
N GLY A 28 -4.96 -7.45 1.11
CA GLY A 28 -5.11 -8.90 1.01
C GLY A 28 -3.88 -9.57 0.40
N MET A 29 -3.34 -9.03 -0.68
CA MET A 29 -2.10 -9.52 -1.30
C MET A 29 -0.91 -9.45 -0.32
N ALA A 30 -0.78 -8.37 0.45
CA ALA A 30 0.25 -8.25 1.48
C ALA A 30 0.07 -9.32 2.58
N CYS A 31 -1.16 -9.56 3.06
CA CYS A 31 -1.44 -10.63 4.01
C CYS A 31 -1.06 -12.01 3.47
N PHE A 32 -1.35 -12.30 2.20
CA PHE A 32 -0.93 -13.56 1.57
C PHE A 32 0.59 -13.67 1.47
N ALA A 33 1.31 -12.58 1.17
CA ALA A 33 2.78 -12.58 1.16
C ALA A 33 3.36 -12.87 2.57
N PHE A 34 2.75 -12.33 3.62
CA PHE A 34 3.11 -12.66 5.01
C PHE A 34 2.80 -14.12 5.38
N ALA A 35 1.64 -14.63 4.98
CA ALA A 35 1.29 -16.03 5.20
C ALA A 35 2.27 -16.96 4.49
N LEU A 36 2.68 -16.61 3.27
CA LEU A 36 3.66 -17.36 2.50
C LEU A 36 5.05 -17.35 3.16
N TYR A 37 5.47 -16.20 3.70
CA TYR A 37 6.69 -16.10 4.51
C TYR A 37 6.64 -17.00 5.75
N TYR A 38 5.50 -17.03 6.45
CA TYR A 38 5.31 -17.85 7.65
C TYR A 38 5.40 -19.35 7.34
N GLU A 39 4.77 -19.80 6.26
CA GLU A 39 4.74 -21.23 5.89
C GLU A 39 6.04 -21.71 5.23
N ASN A 40 6.71 -20.87 4.42
CA ASN A 40 7.85 -21.29 3.59
C ASN A 40 9.20 -20.73 4.07
N THR A 41 9.28 -20.27 5.33
CA THR A 41 10.46 -19.73 6.05
C THR A 41 11.74 -19.61 5.20
N GLY A 42 12.16 -18.39 4.86
CA GLY A 42 13.30 -18.18 3.96
C GLY A 42 13.24 -16.83 3.27
N ILE A 43 13.70 -16.75 2.02
CA ILE A 43 13.79 -15.50 1.22
C ILE A 43 12.45 -14.79 1.01
N TRP A 44 11.33 -15.46 1.31
CA TRP A 44 9.96 -14.94 1.26
C TRP A 44 9.67 -13.77 2.22
N TRP A 45 10.57 -13.47 3.17
CA TRP A 45 10.46 -12.25 3.98
C TRP A 45 10.56 -10.98 3.13
N ILE A 46 11.28 -11.04 2.00
CA ILE A 46 11.50 -9.91 1.09
C ILE A 46 10.16 -9.50 0.43
N PRO A 47 9.40 -10.37 -0.24
CA PRO A 47 8.11 -10.01 -0.83
C PRO A 47 7.04 -9.67 0.23
N ALA A 48 7.11 -10.24 1.44
CA ALA A 48 6.24 -9.83 2.55
C ALA A 48 6.50 -8.37 2.96
N PHE A 49 7.77 -7.99 3.09
CA PHE A 49 8.17 -6.61 3.34
C PHE A 49 7.82 -5.67 2.17
N GLY A 50 8.00 -6.15 0.93
CA GLY A 50 7.60 -5.43 -0.28
C GLY A 50 6.10 -5.15 -0.32
N GLY A 51 5.26 -6.15 -0.01
CA GLY A 51 3.82 -5.99 0.09
C GLY A 51 3.41 -4.98 1.14
N LEU A 52 4.09 -4.95 2.29
CA LEU A 52 3.86 -3.94 3.33
C LEU A 52 4.20 -2.52 2.84
N LEU A 53 5.34 -2.34 2.17
CA LEU A 53 5.73 -1.05 1.61
C LEU A 53 4.76 -0.58 0.52
N PHE A 54 4.24 -1.51 -0.28
CA PHE A 54 3.25 -1.22 -1.31
C PHE A 54 1.94 -0.70 -0.69
N VAL A 55 1.45 -1.37 0.36
CA VAL A 55 0.27 -0.92 1.11
C VAL A 55 0.50 0.46 1.74
N ILE A 56 1.70 0.74 2.26
CA ILE A 56 2.04 2.06 2.80
C ILE A 56 2.03 3.13 1.71
N SER A 57 2.60 2.84 0.54
CA SER A 57 2.58 3.74 -0.62
C SER A 57 1.15 4.12 -1.01
N ASP A 58 0.29 3.11 -1.17
CA ASP A 58 -1.11 3.32 -1.58
C ASP A 58 -1.92 4.00 -0.48
N PHE A 59 -1.59 3.74 0.79
CA PHE A 59 -2.17 4.46 1.91
C PHE A 59 -1.82 5.96 1.86
N ILE A 60 -0.57 6.31 1.55
CA ILE A 60 -0.17 7.72 1.41
C ILE A 60 -0.97 8.40 0.30
N ILE A 61 -1.11 7.76 -0.87
CA ILE A 61 -1.93 8.26 -1.99
C ILE A 61 -3.39 8.45 -1.53
N GLY A 62 -3.97 7.45 -0.87
CA GLY A 62 -5.33 7.55 -0.35
C GLY A 62 -5.52 8.68 0.68
N VAL A 63 -4.49 9.02 1.46
CA VAL A 63 -4.56 10.12 2.43
C VAL A 63 -4.40 11.49 1.76
N THR A 64 -3.53 11.61 0.76
CA THR A 64 -3.23 12.88 0.09
C THR A 64 -4.27 13.23 -0.94
N ASP A 65 -4.57 12.29 -1.86
CA ASP A 65 -5.42 12.54 -3.01
C ASP A 65 -6.91 12.45 -2.66
N ILE A 66 -7.28 11.50 -1.79
CA ILE A 66 -8.69 11.23 -1.42
C ILE A 66 -9.07 11.90 -0.10
N GLY A 67 -8.23 11.69 0.93
CA GLY A 67 -8.39 12.32 2.24
C GLY A 67 -8.16 13.84 2.24
N GLY A 68 -7.56 14.39 1.17
CA GLY A 68 -7.30 15.82 1.02
C GLY A 68 -6.30 16.39 2.03
N ARG A 69 -5.50 15.52 2.67
CA ARG A 69 -4.48 15.94 3.65
C ARG A 69 -3.18 16.27 2.93
N LYS A 70 -2.63 17.45 3.18
CA LYS A 70 -1.33 17.86 2.63
C LYS A 70 -0.19 17.27 3.46
N LEU A 71 0.57 16.35 2.88
CA LEU A 71 1.87 15.90 3.38
C LEU A 71 2.99 16.76 2.75
N LYS A 72 4.12 16.87 3.43
CA LYS A 72 5.30 17.52 2.85
C LYS A 72 6.05 16.52 1.98
N TYR A 73 6.32 16.88 0.72
CA TYR A 73 7.01 16.03 -0.26
C TYR A 73 6.26 14.72 -0.59
N GLU A 74 4.92 14.77 -0.70
CA GLU A 74 4.06 13.61 -1.03
C GLU A 74 4.61 12.74 -2.16
N PRO A 75 5.00 13.30 -3.33
CA PRO A 75 5.44 12.45 -4.44
C PRO A 75 6.70 11.67 -4.07
N LEU A 76 7.61 12.28 -3.30
CA LEU A 76 8.87 11.65 -2.95
C LEU A 76 8.67 10.47 -2.00
N TRP A 77 7.75 10.58 -1.04
CA TRP A 77 7.40 9.48 -0.15
C TRP A 77 6.74 8.33 -0.88
N ILE A 78 5.77 8.63 -1.76
CA ILE A 78 5.06 7.63 -2.57
C ILE A 78 6.07 6.87 -3.44
N TRP A 79 6.89 7.59 -4.20
CA TRP A 79 7.89 6.97 -5.09
C TRP A 79 8.94 6.17 -4.32
N PHE A 80 9.39 6.65 -3.16
CA PHE A 80 10.36 5.93 -2.34
C PHE A 80 9.79 4.59 -1.85
N THR A 81 8.58 4.59 -1.29
CA THR A 81 7.94 3.36 -0.81
C THR A 81 7.58 2.42 -1.96
N TYR A 82 7.13 2.97 -3.10
CA TYR A 82 6.75 2.20 -4.27
C TYR A 82 7.94 1.49 -4.92
N VAL A 83 9.04 2.20 -5.16
CA VAL A 83 10.24 1.63 -5.78
C VAL A 83 10.87 0.58 -4.85
N ALA A 84 10.93 0.85 -3.55
CA ALA A 84 11.41 -0.13 -2.57
C ALA A 84 10.53 -1.39 -2.57
N ALA A 85 9.20 -1.22 -2.60
CA ALA A 85 8.27 -2.35 -2.70
C ALA A 85 8.49 -3.18 -3.97
N GLN A 86 8.62 -2.54 -5.13
CA GLN A 86 8.88 -3.22 -6.39
C GLN A 86 10.20 -3.98 -6.39
N MET A 87 11.26 -3.41 -5.81
CA MET A 87 12.53 -4.11 -5.69
C MET A 87 12.37 -5.38 -4.84
N CYS A 88 11.67 -5.29 -3.71
CA CYS A 88 11.42 -6.44 -2.85
C CYS A 88 10.60 -7.54 -3.54
N ILE A 89 9.66 -7.17 -4.42
CA ILE A 89 8.79 -8.14 -5.12
C ILE A 89 9.53 -8.78 -6.31
N VAL A 90 10.24 -7.99 -7.11
CA VAL A 90 10.85 -8.45 -8.37
C VAL A 90 12.13 -9.25 -8.13
N TYR A 91 12.99 -8.81 -7.20
CA TYR A 91 14.31 -9.43 -7.01
C TYR A 91 14.30 -10.70 -6.16
N VAL A 92 13.16 -11.12 -5.60
CA VAL A 92 13.10 -12.39 -4.86
C VAL A 92 13.20 -13.61 -5.79
N GLY A 93 12.91 -13.44 -7.08
CA GLY A 93 12.94 -14.51 -8.09
C GLY A 93 14.23 -14.61 -8.90
N LEU A 94 15.22 -13.74 -8.61
CA LEU A 94 16.58 -13.78 -9.17
C LEU A 94 17.52 -14.51 -8.20
#